data_AF-M3FJ81-F1
#
_entry.id   AF-M3FJ81-F1
#
_cell.length_a   1.000
_cell.length_b   1.000
_cell.length_c   1.000
_cell.angle_alpha   90.00
_cell.angle_beta   90.00
_cell.angle_gamma   90.00
#
_symmetry.space_group_name_H-M   'P 1'
#
loop_
_entity.id
_entity.type
_entity.pdbx_description
1 polymer ?
#
loop_
_entity_poly.entity_id
_entity_poly.type
_entity_poly.pdbx_seq_one_letter_code
_entity_poly.pdbx_strand_id
1 'polypeptide(L)'
;MITRNTIGSPVAELRNGPFGSFGVLGPEGRPPYGRGSLGIEVSGSTTTAPAPNEKVDFGNEVDFFSRPVSGLKEVGFHVFQTGENVTYGGPTNMPNIRFEIDPNLAAPNAGVNYSTLVWVPAAAPVTNRWTDYLDATETGTWFLTGAAGGLTNCEQSDLCDFDTVMAALQDGGDPATLYSAAVGKGRDYMWIGAVDGLRINETIYDFEPWGVRTHPAT
;
A
#
# COMPACT_ATOMS: atom_id res chain seq x y z
N MET A 1 -11.62 0.62 -6.48
CA MET A 1 -10.65 1.51 -7.17
C MET A 1 -10.95 2.94 -6.79
N ILE A 2 -9.93 3.72 -6.44
CA ILE A 2 -10.05 5.14 -6.12
C ILE A 2 -9.65 5.94 -7.37
N THR A 3 -10.62 6.26 -8.21
CA THR A 3 -10.37 6.84 -9.54
C THR A 3 -9.71 8.21 -9.49
N ARG A 4 -9.99 9.04 -8.46
CA ARG A 4 -9.32 10.34 -8.26
C ARG A 4 -7.80 10.23 -8.06
N ASN A 5 -7.31 9.05 -7.69
CA ASN A 5 -5.90 8.77 -7.44
C ASN A 5 -5.25 7.91 -8.53
N THR A 6 -5.92 7.78 -9.68
CA THR A 6 -5.41 7.05 -10.84
C THR A 6 -4.89 8.01 -11.91
N ILE A 7 -3.72 7.73 -12.45
CA ILE A 7 -3.06 8.52 -13.51
C ILE A 7 -2.63 7.57 -14.62
N GLY A 8 -2.98 7.91 -15.87
CA GLY A 8 -2.63 7.12 -17.05
C GLY A 8 -3.64 6.01 -17.33
N SER A 9 -3.16 4.88 -17.85
CA SER A 9 -3.96 3.69 -18.15
C SER A 9 -3.50 2.44 -17.37
N PRO A 10 -3.31 2.54 -16.04
CA PRO A 10 -2.84 1.41 -15.25
C PRO A 10 -3.96 0.38 -15.05
N VAL A 11 -3.56 -0.82 -14.62
CA VAL A 11 -4.46 -1.89 -14.27
C VAL A 11 -4.47 -2.07 -12.75
N ALA A 12 -5.67 -2.16 -12.18
CA ALA A 12 -5.92 -2.71 -10.86
C ALA A 12 -7.17 -3.59 -10.94
N GLU A 13 -6.97 -4.90 -11.02
CA GLU A 13 -8.03 -5.85 -11.33
C GLU A 13 -7.98 -7.06 -10.39
N LEU A 14 -9.16 -7.46 -9.91
CA LEU A 14 -9.34 -8.72 -9.20
C LEU A 14 -9.34 -9.87 -10.21
N ARG A 15 -8.39 -10.79 -10.07
CA ARG A 15 -8.22 -11.91 -11.00
C ARG A 15 -7.72 -13.14 -10.26
N ASN A 16 -7.67 -14.28 -10.95
CA ASN A 16 -6.90 -15.41 -10.42
C ASN A 16 -5.46 -14.95 -10.22
N GLY A 17 -4.92 -15.20 -9.03
CA GLY A 17 -3.57 -14.78 -8.71
C GLY A 17 -2.51 -15.62 -9.42
N PRO A 18 -1.28 -15.10 -9.53
CA PRO A 18 -0.18 -15.88 -10.06
C PRO A 18 -0.05 -17.20 -9.30
N PHE A 19 -0.14 -18.31 -10.04
CA PHE A 19 -0.03 -19.65 -9.50
C PHE A 19 1.16 -20.36 -10.15
N GLY A 20 2.17 -20.70 -9.35
CA GLY A 20 3.33 -21.48 -9.80
C GLY A 20 4.04 -20.97 -11.06
N SER A 21 3.91 -19.67 -11.37
CA SER A 21 4.35 -19.07 -12.64
C SER A 21 5.85 -19.20 -12.91
N PHE A 22 6.63 -19.61 -11.91
CA PHE A 22 8.09 -19.74 -11.97
C PHE A 22 8.58 -21.09 -11.41
N GLY A 23 7.78 -22.16 -11.56
CA GLY A 23 8.17 -23.51 -11.12
C GLY A 23 8.05 -23.74 -9.60
N VAL A 24 7.45 -22.80 -8.86
CA VAL A 24 7.15 -22.94 -7.44
C VAL A 24 5.80 -23.65 -7.29
N LEU A 25 5.83 -24.95 -6.98
CA LEU A 25 4.61 -25.79 -6.91
C LEU A 25 4.05 -25.95 -5.49
N GLY A 26 4.80 -25.49 -4.49
CA GLY A 26 4.40 -25.47 -3.08
C GLY A 26 3.37 -24.39 -2.74
N PRO A 27 2.98 -24.27 -1.45
CA PRO A 27 2.06 -23.24 -0.98
C PRO A 27 2.49 -21.82 -1.36
N GLU A 28 3.80 -21.55 -1.38
CA GLU A 28 4.42 -20.26 -1.73
C GLU A 28 4.19 -19.87 -3.21
N GLY A 29 3.79 -20.84 -4.03
CA GLY A 29 3.39 -20.62 -5.41
C GLY A 29 1.93 -20.20 -5.56
N ARG A 30 1.15 -20.10 -4.49
CA ARG A 30 -0.30 -19.87 -4.51
C ARG A 30 -0.67 -18.61 -3.73
N PRO A 31 -1.74 -17.89 -4.12
CA PRO A 31 -2.25 -16.80 -3.31
C PRO A 31 -2.56 -17.26 -1.88
N PRO A 32 -2.12 -16.53 -0.85
CA PRO A 32 -2.25 -16.95 0.54
C PRO A 32 -3.69 -17.16 1.03
N TYR A 33 -4.67 -16.38 0.55
CA TYR A 33 -6.05 -16.44 1.06
C TYR A 33 -7.06 -17.08 0.12
N GLY A 34 -6.61 -17.62 -1.01
CA GLY A 34 -7.50 -18.34 -1.91
C GLY A 34 -6.93 -18.57 -3.30
N ARG A 35 -7.75 -18.23 -4.30
CA ARG A 35 -7.38 -18.39 -5.72
C ARG A 35 -7.13 -17.05 -6.39
N GLY A 36 -7.70 -15.99 -5.85
CA GLY A 36 -7.57 -14.67 -6.41
C GLY A 36 -6.37 -13.89 -5.92
N SER A 37 -6.21 -12.71 -6.48
CA SER A 37 -5.42 -11.63 -5.92
C SER A 37 -5.83 -10.33 -6.60
N LEU A 38 -5.38 -9.20 -6.05
CA LEU A 38 -5.37 -7.93 -6.74
C LEU A 38 -4.14 -7.86 -7.65
N GLY A 39 -4.35 -7.94 -8.96
CA GLY A 39 -3.30 -7.67 -9.93
C GLY A 39 -3.12 -6.17 -10.14
N ILE A 40 -1.88 -5.70 -10.10
CA ILE A 40 -1.54 -4.30 -10.41
C ILE A 40 -0.53 -4.27 -11.55
N GLU A 41 -0.77 -3.38 -12.51
CA GLU A 41 0.15 -3.07 -13.60
C GLU A 41 0.22 -1.55 -13.75
N VAL A 42 1.42 -1.00 -13.64
CA VAL A 42 1.68 0.40 -13.96
C VAL A 42 2.88 0.49 -14.89
N SER A 43 2.76 1.34 -15.89
CA SER A 43 3.90 1.87 -16.62
C SER A 43 4.58 2.94 -15.75
N GLY A 44 5.90 2.99 -15.82
CA GLY A 44 6.74 3.94 -15.11
C GLY A 44 8.15 3.86 -15.68
N SER A 45 9.10 4.61 -15.13
CA SER A 45 10.47 4.69 -15.67
C SER A 45 11.01 3.30 -16.06
N THR A 46 11.38 3.14 -17.33
CA THR A 46 12.02 1.92 -17.86
C THR A 46 13.46 2.22 -18.26
N THR A 47 14.27 1.18 -18.49
CA THR A 47 15.69 1.33 -18.85
C THR A 47 15.94 1.98 -20.22
N THR A 48 14.92 2.19 -21.05
CA THR A 48 15.10 2.56 -22.46
C THR A 48 14.19 3.67 -23.00
N ALA A 49 13.24 4.20 -22.21
CA ALA A 49 12.39 5.32 -22.67
C ALA A 49 11.81 6.14 -21.50
N PRO A 50 11.50 7.44 -21.70
CA PRO A 50 10.60 8.15 -20.81
C PRO A 50 9.22 7.51 -20.92
N ALA A 51 8.91 6.64 -19.97
CA ALA A 51 7.62 5.98 -19.88
C ALA A 51 6.56 6.94 -19.34
N PRO A 52 5.27 6.73 -19.66
CA PRO A 52 4.19 7.36 -18.91
C PRO A 52 4.33 6.98 -17.43
N ASN A 53 4.36 7.99 -16.57
CA ASN A 53 4.43 7.83 -15.13
C ASN A 53 3.01 7.55 -14.60
N GLU A 54 2.59 6.29 -14.62
CA GLU A 54 1.26 5.87 -14.20
C GLU A 54 1.17 5.69 -12.69
N LYS A 55 -0.06 5.75 -12.17
CA LYS A 55 -0.36 5.53 -10.76
C LYS A 55 -1.72 4.87 -10.66
N VAL A 56 -1.86 3.87 -9.79
CA VAL A 56 -3.17 3.29 -9.46
C VAL A 56 -3.32 3.11 -7.96
N ASP A 57 -4.57 3.26 -7.49
CA ASP A 57 -5.01 2.97 -6.13
C ASP A 57 -6.28 2.11 -6.16
N PHE A 58 -6.20 0.91 -5.59
CA PHE A 58 -7.33 0.02 -5.39
C PHE A 58 -7.73 0.00 -3.91
N GLY A 59 -8.94 0.46 -3.64
CA GLY A 59 -9.47 0.56 -2.29
C GLY A 59 -10.85 1.21 -2.28
N ASN A 60 -11.29 1.61 -1.09
CA ASN A 60 -12.54 2.31 -0.88
C ASN A 60 -12.48 3.29 0.32
N GLU A 61 -13.51 4.14 0.42
CA GLU A 61 -13.75 5.06 1.53
C GLU A 61 -14.73 4.50 2.56
N VAL A 62 -15.79 3.85 2.11
CA VAL A 62 -16.98 3.54 2.91
C VAL A 62 -16.66 2.72 4.16
N ASP A 63 -15.71 1.78 4.05
CA ASP A 63 -15.36 0.91 5.18
C ASP A 63 -14.43 1.57 6.21
N PHE A 64 -13.85 2.73 5.86
CA PHE A 64 -12.75 3.36 6.61
C PHE A 64 -13.05 4.78 7.08
N PHE A 65 -13.99 5.48 6.45
CA PHE A 65 -14.26 6.89 6.70
C PHE A 65 -14.52 7.17 8.20
N SER A 66 -13.88 8.23 8.71
CA SER A 66 -13.92 8.68 10.11
C SER A 66 -13.38 7.71 11.16
N ARG A 67 -12.79 6.56 10.77
CA ARG A 67 -12.08 5.70 11.73
C ARG A 67 -10.78 6.38 12.18
N PRO A 68 -10.38 6.26 13.45
CA PRO A 68 -9.15 6.89 13.93
C PRO A 68 -7.91 6.22 13.32
N VAL A 69 -6.93 7.03 12.89
CA VAL A 69 -5.63 6.53 12.40
C VAL A 69 -4.89 5.77 13.50
N SER A 70 -5.00 6.23 14.76
CA SER A 70 -4.42 5.56 15.93
C SER A 70 -4.96 4.15 16.19
N GLY A 71 -6.09 3.80 15.55
CA GLY A 71 -6.68 2.46 15.56
C GLY A 71 -5.97 1.48 14.65
N LEU A 72 -5.06 1.91 13.77
CA LEU A 72 -4.22 1.02 12.96
C LEU A 72 -3.18 0.36 13.88
N LYS A 73 -3.29 -0.96 14.07
CA LYS A 73 -2.39 -1.76 14.91
C LYS A 73 -1.73 -2.90 14.17
N GLU A 74 -2.37 -3.35 13.10
CA GLU A 74 -1.87 -4.40 12.21
C GLU A 74 -2.24 -3.99 10.80
N VAL A 75 -1.26 -3.75 9.95
CA VAL A 75 -1.49 -3.31 8.57
C VAL A 75 -0.47 -3.98 7.68
N GLY A 76 -0.89 -4.53 6.55
CA GLY A 76 0.06 -5.25 5.70
C GLY A 76 -0.62 -6.07 4.63
N PHE A 77 0.18 -6.78 3.84
CA PHE A 77 -0.32 -7.70 2.82
C PHE A 77 0.72 -8.76 2.45
N HIS A 78 0.32 -9.72 1.62
CA HIS A 78 1.24 -10.56 0.87
C HIS A 78 1.40 -10.03 -0.55
N VAL A 79 2.58 -10.22 -1.14
CA VAL A 79 2.89 -9.70 -2.47
C VAL A 79 3.60 -10.73 -3.31
N PHE A 80 3.25 -10.74 -4.59
CA PHE A 80 3.97 -11.47 -5.63
C PHE A 80 4.88 -10.49 -6.37
N GLN A 81 6.12 -10.38 -5.91
CA GLN A 81 7.14 -9.55 -6.54
C GLN A 81 7.91 -10.34 -7.61
N THR A 82 8.19 -9.74 -8.77
CA THR A 82 8.92 -10.42 -9.86
C THR A 82 10.38 -9.97 -9.95
N GLY A 83 11.24 -10.81 -10.54
CA GLY A 83 12.62 -10.44 -10.87
C GLY A 83 12.72 -9.27 -11.85
N GLU A 84 11.79 -9.18 -12.81
CA GLU A 84 11.68 -8.02 -13.72
C GLU A 84 11.48 -6.72 -12.94
N ASN A 85 10.53 -6.66 -12.00
CA ASN A 85 10.25 -5.44 -11.22
C ASN A 85 11.50 -4.98 -10.46
N VAL A 86 12.25 -5.93 -9.88
CA VAL A 86 13.52 -5.65 -9.18
C VAL A 86 14.59 -5.13 -10.13
N THR A 87 14.66 -5.66 -11.36
CA THR A 87 15.60 -5.20 -12.38
C THR A 87 15.33 -3.75 -12.79
N TYR A 88 14.07 -3.33 -12.86
CA TYR A 88 13.70 -1.97 -13.27
C TYR A 88 13.82 -0.92 -12.18
N GLY A 89 13.37 -1.22 -10.95
CA GLY A 89 13.27 -0.23 -9.87
C GLY A 89 14.03 -0.57 -8.60
N GLY A 90 14.83 -1.64 -8.62
CA GLY A 90 15.53 -2.14 -7.45
C GLY A 90 14.67 -2.99 -6.51
N PRO A 91 15.26 -3.53 -5.43
CA PRO A 91 14.60 -4.48 -4.54
C PRO A 91 13.41 -3.89 -3.76
N THR A 92 13.32 -2.57 -3.65
CA THR A 92 12.23 -1.83 -3.00
C THR A 92 11.15 -1.33 -3.96
N ASN A 93 11.20 -1.69 -5.25
CA ASN A 93 10.16 -1.37 -6.22
C ASN A 93 8.88 -2.18 -5.94
N MET A 94 8.11 -1.76 -4.95
CA MET A 94 7.00 -2.49 -4.36
C MET A 94 5.69 -1.68 -4.45
N PRO A 95 4.52 -2.35 -4.45
CA PRO A 95 3.26 -1.67 -4.21
C PRO A 95 3.22 -1.19 -2.75
N ASN A 96 2.39 -0.20 -2.46
CA ASN A 96 2.30 0.45 -1.15
C ASN A 96 0.88 0.39 -0.61
N ILE A 97 0.75 0.65 0.68
CA ILE A 97 -0.52 0.94 1.34
C ILE A 97 -0.63 2.46 1.48
N ARG A 98 -1.80 3.00 1.16
CA ARG A 98 -2.10 4.42 1.26
C ARG A 98 -3.40 4.63 2.02
N PHE A 99 -3.35 5.48 3.03
CA PHE A 99 -4.53 6.02 3.68
C PHE A 99 -4.64 7.50 3.34
N GLU A 100 -5.76 7.90 2.75
CA GLU A 100 -6.13 9.31 2.77
C GLU A 100 -6.63 9.63 4.17
N ILE A 101 -6.15 10.70 4.78
CA ILE A 101 -6.46 11.04 6.17
C ILE A 101 -6.76 12.53 6.33
N ASP A 102 -7.58 12.84 7.33
CA ASP A 102 -7.50 14.10 8.03
C ASP A 102 -6.41 13.95 9.12
N PRO A 103 -5.26 14.64 9.02
CA PRO A 103 -4.25 14.55 10.05
C PRO A 103 -4.64 15.30 11.33
N ASN A 104 -5.66 16.17 11.30
CA ASN A 104 -6.17 16.94 12.45
C ASN A 104 -5.07 17.60 13.32
N LEU A 105 -4.03 18.15 12.68
CA LEU A 105 -2.90 18.74 13.42
C LEU A 105 -3.36 19.87 14.35
N ALA A 106 -2.83 19.90 15.57
CA ALA A 106 -3.11 20.93 16.56
C ALA A 106 -2.67 22.32 16.09
N ALA A 107 -3.16 23.36 16.78
CA ALA A 107 -2.75 24.74 16.53
C ALA A 107 -1.22 24.89 16.63
N PRO A 108 -0.56 25.63 15.72
CA PRO A 108 -1.15 26.55 14.73
C PRO A 108 -1.57 25.91 13.39
N ASN A 109 -1.54 24.58 13.27
CA ASN A 109 -1.69 23.87 12.00
C ASN A 109 -3.10 23.29 11.73
N ALA A 110 -4.11 23.69 12.52
CA ALA A 110 -5.50 23.18 12.46
C ALA A 110 -6.22 23.33 11.09
N GLY A 111 -5.62 24.03 10.12
CA GLY A 111 -6.12 24.11 8.74
C GLY A 111 -5.64 22.98 7.83
N VAL A 112 -4.72 22.12 8.28
CA VAL A 112 -4.22 20.98 7.51
C VAL A 112 -5.15 19.80 7.72
N ASN A 113 -6.09 19.62 6.79
CA ASN A 113 -7.17 18.63 6.89
C ASN A 113 -7.09 17.51 5.84
N TYR A 114 -6.00 17.44 5.09
CA TYR A 114 -5.78 16.36 4.14
C TYR A 114 -4.30 16.00 4.05
N SER A 115 -4.02 14.71 4.19
CA SER A 115 -2.75 14.10 3.83
C SER A 115 -2.99 12.69 3.32
N THR A 116 -1.99 12.11 2.66
CA THR A 116 -1.91 10.68 2.44
C THR A 116 -0.81 10.13 3.33
N LEU A 117 -1.17 9.23 4.23
CA LEU A 117 -0.22 8.38 4.95
C LEU A 117 0.16 7.21 4.05
N VAL A 118 1.43 7.15 3.65
CA VAL A 118 1.93 6.21 2.64
C VAL A 118 2.97 5.31 3.27
N TRP A 119 2.74 4.00 3.21
CA TRP A 119 3.75 3.01 3.52
C TRP A 119 4.68 2.81 2.32
N VAL A 120 5.98 2.81 2.58
CA VAL A 120 7.03 2.42 1.64
C VAL A 120 7.60 1.10 2.14
N PRO A 121 7.28 -0.03 1.51
CA PRO A 121 7.76 -1.32 1.96
C PRO A 121 9.28 -1.43 1.92
N ALA A 122 9.84 -2.23 2.83
CA ALA A 122 11.18 -2.75 2.67
C ALA A 122 11.27 -3.66 1.42
N ALA A 123 12.49 -4.08 1.08
CA ALA A 123 12.69 -5.01 -0.02
C ALA A 123 11.91 -6.31 0.21
N ALA A 124 11.26 -6.83 -0.84
CA ALA A 124 10.61 -8.13 -0.76
C ALA A 124 11.66 -9.21 -0.39
N PRO A 125 11.39 -10.07 0.61
CA PRO A 125 12.34 -11.09 1.04
C PRO A 125 12.54 -12.19 -0.01
N VAL A 126 11.59 -12.34 -0.92
CA VAL A 126 11.60 -13.30 -2.01
C VAL A 126 11.05 -12.67 -3.29
N THR A 127 11.45 -13.23 -4.43
CA THR A 127 10.91 -12.88 -5.76
C THR A 127 10.39 -14.13 -6.47
N ASN A 128 9.53 -13.92 -7.46
CA ASN A 128 8.91 -14.93 -8.32
C ASN A 128 8.07 -15.97 -7.55
N ARG A 129 7.60 -15.59 -6.36
CA ARG A 129 6.72 -16.35 -5.47
C ARG A 129 6.02 -15.38 -4.51
N TRP A 130 4.99 -15.86 -3.81
CA TRP A 130 4.34 -15.08 -2.77
C TRP A 130 5.24 -14.94 -1.55
N THR A 131 5.26 -13.74 -0.97
CA THR A 131 5.90 -13.50 0.32
C THR A 131 5.06 -14.08 1.46
N ASP A 132 5.67 -14.27 2.61
CA ASP A 132 4.95 -14.23 3.89
C ASP A 132 4.32 -12.84 4.10
N TYR A 133 3.51 -12.70 5.15
CA TYR A 133 2.84 -11.44 5.47
C TYR A 133 3.89 -10.35 5.71
N LEU A 134 3.79 -9.26 4.93
CA LEU A 134 4.60 -8.07 5.15
C LEU A 134 3.83 -7.15 6.09
N ASP A 135 4.34 -7.04 7.32
CA ASP A 135 3.78 -6.16 8.33
C ASP A 135 4.32 -4.74 8.14
N ALA A 136 3.43 -3.83 7.76
CA ALA A 136 3.73 -2.43 7.56
C ALA A 136 3.91 -1.67 8.87
N THR A 137 3.51 -2.24 10.01
CA THR A 137 3.74 -1.65 11.33
C THR A 137 5.14 -1.96 11.87
N GLU A 138 5.76 -3.04 11.37
CA GLU A 138 7.09 -3.52 11.82
C GLU A 138 8.19 -3.29 10.77
N THR A 139 7.84 -3.22 9.48
CA THR A 139 8.83 -3.17 8.39
C THR A 139 8.55 -2.07 7.38
N GLY A 140 9.62 -1.61 6.73
CA GLY A 140 9.55 -0.46 5.81
C GLY A 140 9.49 0.86 6.56
N THR A 141 8.98 1.87 5.89
CA THR A 141 8.89 3.24 6.43
C THR A 141 7.59 3.90 5.98
N TRP A 142 7.23 5.01 6.58
CA TRP A 142 6.03 5.78 6.33
C TRP A 142 6.35 7.25 6.09
N PHE A 143 5.50 7.90 5.32
CA PHE A 143 5.50 9.35 5.21
C PHE A 143 4.09 9.89 4.98
N LEU A 144 3.94 11.18 5.26
CA LEU A 144 2.77 11.98 5.01
C LEU A 144 3.04 12.89 3.81
N THR A 145 2.06 13.01 2.91
CA THR A 145 2.15 13.95 1.79
C THR A 145 1.76 15.37 2.18
N GLY A 146 2.20 16.35 1.40
CA GLY A 146 1.75 17.74 1.53
C GLY A 146 2.24 18.40 2.82
N ALA A 147 1.49 19.41 3.30
CA ALA A 147 1.90 20.21 4.45
C ALA A 147 2.08 19.36 5.72
N ALA A 148 1.27 18.32 5.92
CA ALA A 148 1.37 17.46 7.09
C ALA A 148 2.75 16.77 7.19
N GLY A 149 3.34 16.34 6.07
CA GLY A 149 4.68 15.73 6.07
C GLY A 149 5.75 16.66 6.61
N GLY A 150 5.85 17.87 6.06
CA GLY A 150 6.83 18.85 6.53
C GLY A 150 6.60 19.32 7.96
N LEU A 151 5.35 19.38 8.42
CA LEU A 151 5.02 19.79 9.79
C LEU A 151 5.28 18.69 10.85
N THR A 152 5.26 17.42 10.43
CA THR A 152 5.50 16.26 11.29
C THR A 152 6.93 15.73 11.20
N ASN A 153 7.72 16.22 10.24
CA ASN A 153 9.03 15.65 9.84
C ASN A 153 8.93 14.17 9.41
N CYS A 154 7.77 13.75 8.91
CA CYS A 154 7.56 12.46 8.29
C CYS A 154 7.16 12.68 6.84
N GLU A 155 8.09 13.14 6.00
CA GLU A 155 7.86 13.44 4.58
C GLU A 155 8.66 12.53 3.65
N GLN A 156 8.47 12.64 2.33
CA GLN A 156 9.14 11.73 1.40
C GLN A 156 10.68 11.79 1.45
N SER A 157 11.24 12.93 1.85
CA SER A 157 12.69 13.11 2.07
C SER A 157 13.16 12.75 3.48
N ASP A 158 12.25 12.56 4.43
CA ASP A 158 12.53 12.22 5.83
C ASP A 158 11.52 11.17 6.31
N LEU A 159 11.81 9.92 5.97
CA LEU A 159 10.90 8.80 6.17
C LEU A 159 10.91 8.35 7.64
N CYS A 160 9.74 8.13 8.21
CA CYS A 160 9.55 7.68 9.58
C CYS A 160 9.32 6.16 9.65
N ASP A 161 9.59 5.51 10.78
CA ASP A 161 8.97 4.22 11.07
C ASP A 161 7.50 4.42 11.47
N PHE A 162 6.76 3.31 11.65
CA PHE A 162 5.33 3.35 11.95
C PHE A 162 5.05 4.07 13.28
N ASP A 163 5.77 3.73 14.34
CA ASP A 163 5.59 4.33 15.66
C ASP A 163 5.85 5.84 15.64
N THR A 164 6.88 6.28 14.92
CA THR A 164 7.24 7.69 14.80
C THR A 164 6.15 8.49 14.08
N VAL A 165 5.62 8.00 12.95
CA VAL A 165 4.53 8.72 12.25
C VAL A 165 3.23 8.69 13.05
N MET A 166 2.93 7.60 13.76
CA MET A 166 1.76 7.52 14.64
C MET A 166 1.85 8.49 15.81
N ALA A 167 3.04 8.64 16.42
CA ALA A 167 3.28 9.61 17.47
C ALA A 167 3.19 11.05 16.95
N ALA A 168 3.71 11.33 15.74
CA ALA A 168 3.65 12.66 15.14
C ALA A 168 2.22 13.11 14.82
N LEU A 169 1.31 12.17 14.52
CA LEU A 169 -0.13 12.41 14.35
C LEU A 169 -0.89 12.52 15.69
N GLN A 170 -0.23 12.31 16.82
CA GLN A 170 -0.77 12.47 18.18
C GLN A 170 -0.16 13.71 18.86
N ASP A 171 -0.25 14.86 18.19
CA ASP A 171 0.37 16.11 18.62
C ASP A 171 -0.36 16.85 19.78
N GLY A 172 -1.35 16.19 20.39
CA GLY A 172 -2.17 16.71 21.47
C GLY A 172 -3.48 17.38 21.03
N GLY A 173 -3.76 17.42 19.73
CA GLY A 173 -5.04 17.86 19.15
C GLY A 173 -6.12 16.77 19.06
N ASP A 174 -7.11 17.01 18.20
CA ASP A 174 -8.11 16.01 17.84
C ASP A 174 -7.43 14.84 17.10
N PRO A 175 -7.93 13.59 17.24
CA PRO A 175 -7.29 12.45 16.62
C PRO A 175 -7.37 12.52 15.09
N ALA A 176 -6.27 12.18 14.41
CA ALA A 176 -6.28 11.96 12.97
C ALA A 176 -7.31 10.88 12.57
N THR A 177 -8.00 11.08 11.44
CA THR A 177 -9.05 10.17 10.96
C THR A 177 -8.82 9.74 9.51
N LEU A 178 -9.28 8.54 9.18
CA LEU A 178 -9.20 7.97 7.84
C LEU A 178 -10.32 8.53 6.94
N TYR A 179 -10.00 8.82 5.69
CA TYR A 179 -10.95 9.01 4.61
C TYR A 179 -11.08 7.73 3.75
N SER A 180 -9.96 7.08 3.44
CA SER A 180 -9.95 5.85 2.64
C SER A 180 -8.76 4.97 2.98
N ALA A 181 -8.81 3.70 2.56
CA ALA A 181 -7.65 2.81 2.51
C ALA A 181 -7.48 2.23 1.10
N ALA A 182 -6.25 2.12 0.64
CA ALA A 182 -5.91 1.58 -0.67
C ALA A 182 -4.58 0.82 -0.68
N VAL A 183 -4.49 -0.15 -1.59
CA VAL A 183 -3.24 -0.71 -2.09
C VAL A 183 -2.97 -0.13 -3.47
N GLY A 184 -1.75 0.29 -3.75
CA GLY A 184 -1.45 0.94 -5.02
C GLY A 184 0.00 0.89 -5.43
N LYS A 185 0.29 1.45 -6.60
CA LYS A 185 1.66 1.68 -7.09
C LYS A 185 1.81 3.11 -7.56
N GLY A 186 3.01 3.67 -7.32
CA GLY A 186 3.36 5.04 -7.65
C GLY A 186 3.94 5.21 -9.05
N ARG A 187 4.38 6.43 -9.32
CA ARG A 187 4.90 6.94 -10.61
C ARG A 187 6.40 6.73 -10.79
N ASP A 188 7.01 5.92 -9.95
CA ASP A 188 8.45 5.75 -9.82
C ASP A 188 9.00 4.85 -10.94
N TYR A 189 8.67 3.56 -10.89
CA TYR A 189 9.13 2.54 -11.83
C TYR A 189 7.96 1.68 -12.27
N MET A 190 8.12 1.07 -13.45
CA MET A 190 7.16 0.06 -13.90
C MET A 190 7.05 -1.05 -12.86
N TRP A 191 5.84 -1.58 -12.73
CA TRP A 191 5.60 -2.70 -11.82
C TRP A 191 4.43 -3.54 -12.31
N ILE A 192 4.65 -4.84 -12.39
CA ILE A 192 3.64 -5.84 -12.79
C ILE A 192 3.69 -6.97 -11.76
N GLY A 193 2.59 -7.20 -11.06
CA GLY A 193 2.55 -8.20 -10.01
C GLY A 193 1.17 -8.29 -9.37
N ALA A 194 1.13 -8.87 -8.17
CA ALA A 194 -0.12 -9.02 -7.44
C ALA A 194 0.07 -8.82 -5.93
N VAL A 195 -1.01 -8.43 -5.26
CA VAL A 195 -1.14 -8.34 -3.81
C VAL A 195 -2.32 -9.20 -3.38
N ASP A 196 -2.21 -9.86 -2.23
CA ASP A 196 -3.30 -10.63 -1.62
C ASP A 196 -3.37 -10.41 -0.11
N GLY A 197 -4.59 -10.51 0.43
CA GLY A 197 -4.88 -10.41 1.85
C GLY A 197 -4.42 -9.10 2.49
N LEU A 198 -4.93 -7.95 2.04
CA LEU A 198 -4.71 -6.69 2.76
C LEU A 198 -5.29 -6.85 4.17
N ARG A 199 -4.46 -6.84 5.19
CA ARG A 199 -4.90 -6.87 6.59
C ARG A 199 -4.96 -5.45 7.13
N ILE A 200 -6.06 -5.14 7.80
CA ILE A 200 -6.19 -3.97 8.66
C ILE A 200 -6.82 -4.46 9.96
N ASN A 201 -6.03 -4.48 11.03
CA ASN A 201 -6.37 -5.01 12.34
C ASN A 201 -6.81 -6.48 12.27
N GLU A 202 -8.00 -6.75 12.81
CA GLU A 202 -8.59 -8.09 12.87
C GLU A 202 -9.31 -8.46 11.57
N THR A 203 -9.23 -7.65 10.50
CA THR A 203 -9.91 -7.91 9.22
C THR A 203 -8.90 -8.09 8.11
N ILE A 204 -9.00 -9.22 7.41
CA ILE A 204 -8.28 -9.51 6.17
C ILE A 204 -9.25 -9.29 5.01
N TYR A 205 -8.87 -8.39 4.10
CA TYR A 205 -9.52 -8.15 2.83
C TYR A 205 -8.85 -9.05 1.78
N ASP A 206 -9.43 -10.23 1.61
CA ASP A 206 -9.03 -11.28 0.66
C ASP A 206 -9.52 -10.93 -0.74
N PHE A 207 -8.59 -10.89 -1.70
CA PHE A 207 -8.86 -10.44 -3.05
C PHE A 207 -9.18 -11.62 -3.96
N GLU A 208 -10.47 -11.83 -4.23
CA GLU A 208 -10.94 -12.92 -5.08
C GLU A 208 -11.36 -12.43 -6.47
N PRO A 209 -11.34 -13.26 -7.54
CA PRO A 209 -11.61 -12.81 -8.92
C PRO A 209 -12.98 -12.17 -9.12
N TRP A 210 -13.90 -12.39 -8.17
CA TRP A 210 -15.29 -11.94 -8.24
C TRP A 210 -15.62 -10.84 -7.22
N GLY A 211 -14.65 -10.41 -6.42
CA GLY A 211 -14.87 -9.42 -5.37
C GLY A 211 -13.93 -9.57 -4.19
N VAL A 212 -13.98 -8.60 -3.28
CA VAL A 212 -13.24 -8.65 -2.02
C VAL A 212 -14.08 -9.39 -0.98
N ARG A 213 -13.46 -10.35 -0.29
CA ARG A 213 -14.06 -11.05 0.86
C ARG A 213 -13.37 -10.60 2.14
N THR A 214 -14.12 -10.55 3.22
CA THR A 214 -13.56 -10.22 4.54
C THR A 214 -13.50 -11.46 5.41
N HIS A 215 -12.35 -11.68 6.03
CA HIS A 215 -12.13 -12.74 7.01
C HIS A 215 -11.59 -12.15 8.32
N PRO A 216 -11.89 -12.76 9.48
CA PRO A 216 -11.16 -12.46 10.70
C PRO A 216 -9.68 -12.82 10.52
N ALA A 217 -8.77 -11.95 10.98
CA ALA A 217 -7.38 -12.34 11.18
C ALA A 217 -7.31 -13.29 12.37
N THR A 218 -6.89 -14.53 12.13
CA THR A 218 -6.69 -15.57 13.18
C THR A 218 -5.24 -15.69 13.57
#